data_AF-A0A6I4HV44-F1
#
_entry.id   AF-A0A6I4HV44-F1
#
_cell.length_a   1.000
_cell.length_b   1.000
_cell.length_c   1.000
_cell.angle_alpha   90.00
_cell.angle_beta   90.00
_cell.angle_gamma   90.00
#
_symmetry.space_group_name_H-M   'P 1'
#
loop_
_entity.id
_entity.type
_entity.pdbx_description
1 polymer ?
#
loop_
_entity_poly.entity_id
_entity_poly.type
_entity_poly.pdbx_seq_one_letter_code
_entity_poly.pdbx_strand_id
1 'polypeptide(L)' 'MATDDPFEVYYGTRFVHVTKLAVEGNPVYHVDLGRDKGHLLLTVSGLDYDNKQWTSIPQGRQREAAEIGKLIEAYAKRRN' A
#
# COMPACT_ATOMS: atom_id res chain seq x y z
N MET A 1 2.99 -4.94 -18.21
CA MET A 1 2.79 -4.62 -16.78
C MET A 1 1.36 -4.97 -16.44
N ALA A 2 1.12 -5.95 -15.57
CA ALA A 2 -0.23 -6.27 -15.10
C ALA A 2 -0.51 -5.38 -13.88
N THR A 3 -1.28 -4.32 -14.08
CA THR A 3 -1.86 -3.53 -12.99
C THR A 3 -3.11 -4.27 -12.52
N ASP A 4 -3.15 -4.61 -11.23
CA ASP A 4 -4.41 -4.97 -10.58
C ASP A 4 -5.33 -3.74 -10.62
N ASP A 5 -6.65 -3.96 -10.66
CA ASP A 5 -7.62 -2.86 -10.62
C ASP A 5 -7.35 -1.96 -9.40
N PRO A 6 -7.28 -0.63 -9.58
CA PRO A 6 -7.15 0.27 -8.45
C PRO A 6 -8.31 0.11 -7.46
N PHE A 7 -8.01 0.26 -6.18
CA PHE A 7 -8.98 0.13 -5.11
C PHE A 7 -8.80 1.22 -4.06
N GLU A 8 -9.80 1.38 -3.20
CA GLU A 8 -9.78 2.39 -2.16
C GLU A 8 -9.75 1.73 -0.78
N VAL A 9 -9.00 2.33 0.14
CA VAL A 9 -9.02 1.97 1.56
C VAL A 9 -9.33 3.19 2.41
N TYR A 10 -10.06 3.01 3.50
CA TYR A 10 -10.39 4.10 4.42
C TYR A 10 -9.26 4.29 5.44
N TYR A 11 -8.50 5.37 5.30
CA TYR A 11 -7.35 5.70 6.14
C TYR A 11 -7.59 7.00 6.91
N GLY A 12 -7.70 6.90 8.23
CA GLY A 12 -8.04 8.03 9.10
C GLY A 12 -9.47 8.52 8.85
N THR A 13 -9.60 9.66 8.18
CA THR A 13 -10.89 10.32 7.88
C THR A 13 -11.23 10.38 6.39
N ARG A 14 -10.50 9.65 5.54
CA ARG A 14 -10.66 9.71 4.08
C ARG A 14 -10.39 8.38 3.40
N PHE A 15 -10.96 8.23 2.21
CA PHE A 15 -10.55 7.19 1.27
C PHE A 15 -9.23 7.60 0.61
N VAL A 16 -8.31 6.64 0.53
CA VAL A 16 -7.05 6.78 -0.20
C VAL A 16 -7.04 5.78 -1.33
N HIS A 17 -6.58 6.24 -2.48
CA HIS A 17 -6.57 5.44 -3.71
C HIS A 17 -5.28 4.63 -3.78
N VAL A 18 -5.40 3.33 -4.00
CA VAL A 18 -4.28 2.40 -4.04
C VAL A 18 -4.25 1.70 -5.39
N THR A 19 -3.10 1.77 -6.04
CA THR A 19 -2.82 1.05 -7.28
C THR A 19 -1.68 0.07 -7.03
N LYS A 20 -1.92 -1.20 -7.31
CA LYS A 20 -0.89 -2.22 -7.20
C LYS A 20 -0.13 -2.32 -8.53
N LEU A 21 1.18 -2.16 -8.43
CA LEU A 21 2.16 -2.22 -9.50
C LEU A 21 3.08 -3.44 -9.27
N ALA A 22 3.70 -3.93 -10.34
CA ALA A 22 4.75 -4.93 -10.27
C ALA A 22 6.06 -4.34 -10.80
N VAL A 23 7.09 -4.29 -9.97
CA VAL A 23 8.43 -3.83 -10.33
C VAL A 23 9.38 -4.99 -10.12
N GLU A 24 9.96 -5.50 -11.22
CA GLU A 24 10.84 -6.68 -11.21
C GLU A 24 10.23 -7.91 -10.51
N GLY A 25 8.91 -8.10 -10.65
CA GLY A 25 8.17 -9.19 -10.01
C GLY A 25 7.78 -8.94 -8.55
N ASN A 26 8.25 -7.85 -7.94
CA ASN A 26 7.88 -7.46 -6.57
C ASN A 26 6.64 -6.56 -6.57
N PRO A 27 5.67 -6.79 -5.66
CA PRO A 27 4.51 -5.93 -5.54
C PRO A 27 4.89 -4.58 -4.92
N VAL A 28 4.54 -3.51 -5.63
CA VAL A 28 4.68 -2.11 -5.17
C VAL A 28 3.31 -1.48 -5.18
N TYR A 29 2.95 -0.75 -4.13
CA TYR A 29 1.64 -0.12 -4.02
C TYR A 29 1.81 1.39 -4.09
N HIS A 30 1.26 2.00 -5.13
CA HIS A 30 1.15 3.45 -5.21
C HIS A 30 -0.09 3.89 -4.45
N VAL A 31 0.10 4.73 -3.44
CA VAL A 31 -0.94 5.23 -2.55
C VAL A 31 -1.04 6.74 -2.73
N ASP A 32 -2.18 7.20 -3.24
CA ASP A 32 -2.50 8.62 -3.33
C ASP A 32 -3.20 9.08 -2.05
N LEU A 33 -2.53 9.96 -1.29
CA LEU A 33 -3.08 10.55 -0.06
C LEU A 33 -3.76 11.91 -0.30
N GLY A 34 -3.96 12.30 -1.56
CA GLY A 34 -4.54 13.56 -1.99
C GLY A 34 -3.54 14.73 -2.03
N ARG A 35 -3.99 15.84 -2.62
CA ARG A 35 -3.17 17.02 -2.96
C ARG A 35 -2.24 17.52 -1.85
N ASP A 36 -2.70 17.52 -0.59
CA ASP A 36 -1.94 18.12 0.51
C ASP A 36 -0.88 17.20 1.11
N LYS A 37 -1.03 15.88 0.96
CA LYS A 37 -0.12 14.87 1.54
C LYS A 37 0.71 14.13 0.50
N GLY A 38 0.47 14.37 -0.79
CA GLY A 38 1.18 13.75 -1.90
C GLY A 38 0.89 12.26 -2.02
N HIS A 39 1.78 11.55 -2.70
CA HIS A 39 1.71 10.10 -2.87
C HIS A 39 2.80 9.39 -2.07
N LEU A 40 2.59 8.09 -1.86
CA LEU A 40 3.57 7.18 -1.29
C LEU A 40 3.66 5.93 -2.16
N LEU A 41 4.88 5.44 -2.36
CA LEU A 41 5.08 4.06 -2.80
C LEU A 41 5.30 3.21 -1.56
N LEU A 42 4.52 2.15 -1.42
CA LEU A 42 4.69 1.16 -0.37
C LEU A 42 5.25 -0.12 -0.98
N THR A 43 6.32 -0.62 -0.40
CA THR A 43 6.84 -1.96 -0.68
C THR A 43 6.58 -2.84 0.52
N VAL A 44 6.46 -4.15 0.28
CA VAL A 44 6.28 -5.14 1.34
C VAL A 44 7.37 -6.20 1.21
N SER A 45 8.05 -6.48 2.31
CA SER A 45 9.00 -7.57 2.44
C SER A 45 8.55 -8.50 3.56
N GLY A 46 8.92 -9.79 3.48
CA GLY A 46 8.51 -10.80 4.45
C GLY A 46 7.92 -12.03 3.76
N LEU A 47 8.22 -13.20 4.31
CA LEU A 47 7.83 -14.51 3.74
C LEU A 47 6.40 -14.91 4.13
N ASP A 48 5.93 -14.45 5.31
CA ASP A 48 4.65 -14.84 5.89
C ASP A 48 3.81 -13.61 6.25
N TYR A 49 2.47 -13.78 6.28
CA TYR A 49 1.50 -12.73 6.59
C TYR A 49 1.80 -11.99 7.90
N ASP A 50 2.20 -12.72 8.95
CA ASP A 50 2.50 -12.13 10.27
C ASP A 50 3.83 -11.38 10.33
N ASN A 51 4.71 -11.57 9.34
CA ASN A 51 6.05 -10.97 9.30
C ASN A 51 6.21 -9.95 8.16
N LYS A 52 5.10 -9.46 7.59
CA LYS A 52 5.14 -8.45 6.54
C LYS A 52 5.59 -7.10 7.09
N GLN A 53 6.68 -6.59 6.53
CA GLN A 53 7.21 -5.27 6.80
C GLN A 53 6.90 -4.33 5.65
N TRP A 54 6.05 -3.36 5.92
CA TRP A 54 5.67 -2.32 4.96
C TRP A 54 6.65 -1.16 5.04
N THR A 55 7.20 -0.74 3.90
CA THR A 55 8.20 0.34 3.82
C THR A 55 7.69 1.46 2.94
N SER A 56 7.82 2.71 3.40
CA SER A 56 7.46 3.90 2.61
C SER A 56 8.62 4.40 1.75
N ILE A 57 8.32 4.78 0.52
CA ILE A 57 9.18 5.58 -0.36
C ILE A 57 8.36 6.81 -0.80
N PRO A 58 8.79 8.05 -0.48
CA PRO A 58 10.00 8.44 0.23
C PRO A 58 10.04 8.02 1.71
N GLN A 59 11.24 7.99 2.28
CA GLN A 59 11.48 7.67 3.69
C GLN A 59 10.87 8.72 4.64
N GLY A 60 10.67 8.35 5.91
CA GLY A 60 10.10 9.24 6.94
C GLY A 60 8.59 9.09 7.13
N ARG A 61 7.94 8.20 6.37
CA ARG A 61 6.48 7.94 6.43
C ARG A 61 6.18 6.49 6.77
N GLN A 62 7.05 5.91 7.61
CA GLN A 62 7.00 4.51 8.02
C GLN A 62 5.73 4.18 8.82
N ARG A 63 5.20 5.17 9.57
CA ARG A 63 3.94 5.02 10.28
C ARG A 63 2.78 4.87 9.30
N GLU A 64 2.68 5.75 8.28
CA GLU A 64 1.66 5.62 7.25
C GLU A 64 1.81 4.30 6.47
N ALA A 65 3.03 3.87 6.16
CA ALA A 65 3.27 2.58 5.52
C ALA A 65 2.73 1.40 6.34
N ALA A 66 3.02 1.37 7.64
CA ALA A 66 2.56 0.29 8.51
C ALA A 66 1.04 0.31 8.70
N GLU A 67 0.42 1.48 8.80
CA GLU A 67 -1.03 1.61 8.97
C GLU A 67 -1.79 1.27 7.68
N ILE A 68 -1.38 1.83 6.54
CA ILE A 68 -2.02 1.62 5.23
C ILE A 68 -1.75 0.21 4.71
N GLY A 69 -0.54 -0.32 4.94
CA GLY A 69 -0.18 -1.69 4.58
C GLY A 69 -1.14 -2.74 5.15
N LYS A 70 -1.51 -2.61 6.42
CA LYS A 70 -2.52 -3.46 7.06
C LYS A 70 -3.90 -3.37 6.39
N LEU A 71 -4.29 -2.18 5.93
CA LEU A 71 -5.55 -1.99 5.21
C LEU A 71 -5.52 -2.67 3.83
N ILE A 72 -4.39 -2.57 3.14
CA ILE A 72 -4.16 -3.26 1.85
C ILE A 72 -4.24 -4.78 2.03
N GLU A 73 -3.63 -5.33 3.09
CA GLU A 73 -3.71 -6.76 3.41
C GLU A 73 -5.13 -7.21 3.72
N ALA A 74 -5.85 -6.44 4.54
CA ALA A 74 -7.23 -6.74 4.88
C ALA A 74 -8.13 -6.71 3.63
N TYR A 75 -7.89 -5.78 2.70
CA TYR A 75 -8.57 -5.74 1.41
C TYR A 75 -8.24 -6.98 0.56
N ALA A 76 -6.96 -7.30 0.40
CA ALA A 76 -6.50 -8.44 -0.39
C ALA A 76 -7.07 -9.77 0.14
N LYS A 77 -7.14 -9.94 1.47
CA LYS A 77 -7.72 -11.13 2.11
C LYS A 77 -9.22 -11.28 1.86
N ARG A 78 -9.96 -10.19 1.68
CA ARG A 78 -11.41 -10.24 1.39
C ARG A 78 -11.72 -10.54 -0.08
N ARG A 79 -10.79 -10.24 -0.98
CA ARG A 79 -10.94 -10.46 -2.43
C ARG A 79 -10.56 -11.89 -2.85
N ASN A 80 -9.92 -12.66 -1.96
CA ASN A 80 -9.41 -14.01 -2.19
C ASN A 80 -10.20 -15.03 -1.37
#